data_AF-A0A1B8P1K3-F1
#
_entry.id   AF-A0A1B8P1K3-F1
#
_cell.length_a   1.000
_cell.length_b   1.000
_cell.length_c   1.000
_cell.angle_alpha   90.00
_cell.angle_beta   90.00
_cell.angle_gamma   90.00
#
_symmetry.space_group_name_H-M   'P 1'
#
loop_
_entity.id
_entity.type
_entity.pdbx_description
1 polymer ?
#
loop_
_entity_poly.entity_id
_entity_poly.type
_entity_poly.pdbx_seq_one_letter_code
_entity_poly.pdbx_strand_id
1 'polypeptide(L)'
;MTTRTLTQNVQQWLEQFESALDRRDIRQVMSMFGEECYWRDLVAFTWNLKTMEGKDEIQSMLDATLARAQPGYWRIEGMPPSPTVSSKPGSPSRPLKRRVVDWYA
;
A
#
# COMPACT_ATOMS: atom_id res chain seq x y z
N MET A 1 12.44 20.41 -16.54
CA MET A 1 11.50 19.56 -15.78
C MET A 1 12.33 18.60 -14.95
N THR A 2 12.22 18.64 -13.62
CA THR A 2 13.02 17.80 -12.73
C THR A 2 12.32 16.45 -12.57
N THR A 3 12.93 15.37 -13.06
CA THR A 3 12.39 14.01 -12.89
C THR A 3 12.60 13.56 -11.45
N ARG A 4 11.52 13.21 -10.75
CA ARG A 4 11.60 12.61 -9.41
C ARG A 4 11.82 11.12 -9.47
N THR A 5 12.54 10.58 -8.49
CA THR A 5 12.68 9.14 -8.28
C THR A 5 11.40 8.54 -7.70
N LEU A 6 11.26 7.22 -7.76
CA LEU A 6 10.14 6.51 -7.14
C LEU A 6 10.05 6.78 -5.65
N THR A 7 11.19 6.72 -4.93
CA THR A 7 11.25 7.02 -3.49
C THR A 7 10.76 8.43 -3.19
N GLN A 8 11.14 9.42 -3.99
CA GLN A 8 10.70 10.80 -3.80
C GLN A 8 9.19 10.97 -4.01
N ASN A 9 8.60 10.27 -4.98
CA ASN A 9 7.15 10.29 -5.20
C ASN A 9 6.39 9.64 -4.04
N VAL A 10 6.86 8.48 -3.56
CA VAL A 10 6.25 7.80 -2.40
C VAL A 10 6.38 8.66 -1.15
N GLN A 11 7.55 9.26 -0.92
CA GLN A 11 7.80 10.13 0.23
C GLN A 11 6.84 11.32 0.22
N GLN A 12 6.68 11.99 -0.92
CA GLN A 12 5.76 13.11 -1.04
C GLN A 12 4.30 12.69 -0.82
N TRP A 13 3.89 11.52 -1.33
CA TRP A 13 2.55 10.99 -1.09
C TRP A 13 2.35 10.70 0.41
N LEU A 14 3.34 10.09 1.06
CA LEU A 14 3.30 9.73 2.48
C LEU A 14 3.18 10.97 3.38
N GLU A 15 3.95 12.02 3.09
CA GLU A 15 3.90 13.31 3.81
C GLU A 15 2.54 13.99 3.68
N GLN A 16 1.94 13.96 2.49
CA GLN A 16 0.60 14.51 2.27
C GLN A 16 -0.46 13.72 3.04
N PHE A 17 -0.34 12.40 3.04
CA PHE A 17 -1.25 11.51 3.75
C PHE A 17 -1.19 11.75 5.26
N GLU A 18 0.02 11.75 5.83
CA GLU A 18 0.28 12.02 7.25
C GLU A 18 -0.26 13.40 7.65
N SER A 19 0.02 14.45 6.86
CA SER A 19 -0.49 15.80 7.11
C SER A 19 -2.02 15.90 7.05
N ALA A 20 -2.67 15.14 6.18
CA ALA A 20 -4.13 15.10 6.12
C ALA A 20 -4.74 14.38 7.34
N LEU A 21 -4.13 13.28 7.78
CA LEU A 21 -4.56 12.57 9.00
C LEU A 21 -4.38 13.43 10.26
N ASP A 22 -3.24 14.11 10.42
CA ASP A 22 -2.93 14.96 11.56
C ASP A 22 -3.96 16.11 11.71
N ARG A 23 -4.30 16.74 10.58
CA ARG A 23 -5.34 17.79 10.51
C ARG A 23 -6.77 17.23 10.59
N ARG A 24 -6.94 15.91 10.61
CA ARG A 24 -8.23 15.20 10.52
C ARG A 24 -9.05 15.64 9.29
N ASP A 25 -8.36 15.98 8.21
CA ASP A 25 -8.99 16.33 6.94
C ASP A 25 -9.32 15.05 6.16
N ILE A 26 -10.38 14.38 6.58
CA ILE A 26 -10.82 13.11 6.01
C ILE A 26 -11.15 13.26 4.52
N ARG A 27 -11.66 14.42 4.09
CA ARG A 27 -11.93 14.69 2.67
C ARG A 27 -10.63 14.63 1.86
N GLN A 28 -9.57 15.27 2.35
CA GLN A 28 -8.26 15.23 1.70
C GLN A 28 -7.66 13.82 1.71
N VAL A 29 -7.80 13.06 2.80
CA VAL A 29 -7.39 11.65 2.85
C VAL A 29 -8.11 10.84 1.78
N MET A 30 -9.44 10.96 1.70
CA MET A 30 -10.26 10.18 0.77
C MET A 30 -10.01 10.54 -0.71
N SER A 31 -9.55 11.75 -1.01
CA SER A 31 -9.16 12.11 -2.38
C SER A 31 -7.86 11.43 -2.84
N MET A 32 -7.08 10.85 -1.91
CA MET A 32 -5.84 10.11 -2.22
C MET A 32 -6.12 8.63 -2.55
N PHE A 33 -7.34 8.15 -2.30
CA PHE A 33 -7.78 6.80 -2.65
C PHE A 33 -8.39 6.76 -4.06
N GLY A 34 -8.08 5.70 -4.80
CA GLY A 34 -8.76 5.36 -6.05
C GLY A 34 -10.24 5.04 -5.85
N GLU A 35 -11.01 5.02 -6.93
CA GLU A 35 -12.45 4.75 -6.85
C GLU A 35 -12.76 3.35 -6.30
N GLU A 36 -12.09 2.34 -6.84
CA GLU A 36 -12.03 1.01 -6.24
C GLU A 36 -10.81 0.95 -5.31
N CYS A 37 -11.06 0.87 -4.01
CA CYS A 37 -10.00 0.82 -3.02
C CYS A 37 -10.35 -0.11 -1.86
N TYR A 38 -9.30 -0.61 -1.21
CA TYR A 38 -9.40 -1.50 -0.07
C TYR A 38 -8.36 -1.06 0.95
N TRP A 39 -8.74 -1.00 2.21
CA TRP A 39 -7.80 -0.77 3.31
C TRP A 39 -7.82 -1.97 4.25
N ARG A 40 -6.64 -2.56 4.46
CA ARG A 40 -6.46 -3.58 5.47
C ARG A 40 -5.79 -2.96 6.68
N ASP A 41 -6.58 -2.64 7.68
CA ASP A 41 -6.05 -2.20 8.95
C ASP A 41 -5.57 -3.42 9.73
N LEU A 42 -4.29 -3.44 10.08
CA LEU A 42 -3.74 -4.47 10.95
C LEU A 42 -3.82 -4.01 12.41
N VAL A 43 -3.32 -2.80 12.67
CA VAL A 43 -3.25 -2.17 14.00
C VAL A 43 -3.20 -0.63 13.93
N ALA A 44 -3.20 -0.02 12.75
CA ALA A 44 -2.88 1.41 12.62
C ALA A 44 -3.99 2.31 13.16
N PHE A 45 -5.26 1.90 13.04
CA PHE A 45 -6.40 2.75 13.40
C PHE A 45 -7.35 2.09 14.40
N THR A 46 -7.69 0.83 14.18
CA THR A 46 -8.72 0.10 14.94
C THR A 46 -8.13 -0.78 16.05
N TRP A 47 -6.80 -0.95 16.08
CA TRP A 47 -6.12 -1.91 16.95
C TRP A 47 -6.59 -3.36 16.73
N ASN A 48 -7.10 -3.66 15.52
CA ASN A 48 -7.64 -4.95 15.13
C ASN A 48 -7.37 -5.22 13.64
N LEU A 49 -7.43 -6.50 13.24
CA LEU A 49 -7.37 -6.91 11.85
C LEU A 49 -8.75 -6.70 11.19
N LYS A 50 -8.90 -5.60 10.45
CA LYS A 50 -10.13 -5.28 9.73
C LYS A 50 -9.84 -4.92 8.27
N THR A 51 -10.67 -5.43 7.37
CA THR A 51 -10.69 -5.00 5.97
C THR A 51 -11.84 -4.03 5.79
N MET A 52 -11.58 -2.92 5.11
CA MET A 52 -12.58 -2.00 4.60
C MET A 52 -12.57 -2.05 3.07
N GLU A 53 -13.74 -2.18 2.48
CA GLU A 53 -13.97 -2.30 1.05
C GLU A 53 -14.65 -1.01 0.56
N GLY A 54 -13.90 -0.18 -0.16
CA GLY A 54 -14.39 1.08 -0.71
C GLY A 54 -14.22 2.30 0.21
N LYS A 55 -14.49 3.47 -0.36
CA LYS A 55 -14.26 4.77 0.28
C LYS A 55 -15.16 4.99 1.50
N ASP A 56 -16.41 4.56 1.46
CA ASP A 56 -17.38 4.81 2.53
C ASP A 56 -16.99 4.09 3.84
N GLU A 57 -16.51 2.85 3.73
CA GLU A 57 -16.04 2.08 4.89
C GLU A 57 -14.74 2.63 5.48
N ILE A 58 -13.82 3.07 4.61
CA ILE A 58 -12.56 3.71 5.03
C ILE A 58 -12.86 5.03 5.73
N GLN A 59 -13.71 5.87 5.16
CA GLN A 59 -14.12 7.14 5.74
C GLN A 59 -14.75 6.94 7.12
N SER A 60 -15.73 6.03 7.24
CA SER A 60 -16.40 5.72 8.51
C SER A 60 -15.42 5.22 9.57
N MET A 61 -14.42 4.42 9.17
CA MET A 61 -13.34 3.96 10.06
C MET A 61 -12.48 5.13 10.54
N LEU A 62 -12.08 6.05 9.65
CA LEU A 62 -11.28 7.21 10.00
C LEU A 62 -12.03 8.17 10.93
N ASP A 63 -13.31 8.46 10.64
CA ASP A 63 -14.19 9.27 11.50
C ASP A 63 -14.26 8.70 12.93
N ALA A 64 -14.35 7.37 13.07
CA ALA A 64 -14.46 6.72 14.36
C ALA A 64 -13.15 6.63 15.16
N THR A 65 -11.99 6.62 14.48
CA THR A 65 -10.72 6.23 15.12
C THR A 65 -9.69 7.35 15.22
N LEU A 66 -9.66 8.31 14.29
CA LEU A 66 -8.55 9.26 14.16
C LEU A 66 -8.30 10.10 15.41
N ALA A 67 -9.35 10.48 16.14
CA ALA A 67 -9.21 11.26 17.36
C ALA A 67 -8.37 10.55 18.44
N ARG A 68 -8.46 9.21 18.49
CA ARG A 68 -7.73 8.36 19.44
C ARG A 68 -6.42 7.83 18.89
N ALA A 69 -6.41 7.36 17.65
CA ALA A 69 -5.28 6.67 17.06
C ALA A 69 -4.08 7.60 16.81
N GLN A 70 -4.34 8.82 16.32
CA GLN A 70 -3.33 9.84 16.00
C GLN A 70 -2.05 9.26 15.33
N PRO A 71 -2.21 8.50 14.22
CA PRO A 71 -1.05 7.89 13.58
C PRO A 71 -0.18 8.94 12.89
N GLY A 72 1.14 8.76 12.98
CA GLY A 72 2.12 9.66 12.38
C GLY A 72 3.55 9.13 12.54
N TYR A 73 4.53 9.98 12.24
CA TYR A 73 5.95 9.64 12.17
C TYR A 73 6.25 8.54 11.15
N TRP A 74 5.57 8.60 10.00
CA TRP A 74 5.69 7.57 8.99
C TRP A 74 7.04 7.67 8.27
N ARG A 75 7.69 6.53 8.04
CA ARG A 75 8.99 6.45 7.38
C ARG A 75 8.98 5.33 6.36
N ILE A 76 9.55 5.59 5.20
CA ILE A 76 9.81 4.54 4.21
C ILE A 76 10.95 3.68 4.76
N GLU A 77 10.67 2.38 4.94
CA GLU A 77 11.69 1.39 5.27
C GLU A 77 12.18 0.70 4.00
N GLY A 78 13.52 0.60 3.87
CA GLY A 78 14.18 -0.04 2.73
C GLY A 78 14.35 0.86 1.50
N MET A 79 15.22 0.42 0.59
CA MET A 79 15.40 1.04 -0.72
C MET A 79 14.48 0.33 -1.72
N PRO A 80 13.69 1.05 -2.54
CA PRO A 80 12.95 0.38 -3.61
C PRO A 80 13.94 -0.36 -4.51
N PRO A 81 13.61 -1.58 -4.96
CA PRO A 81 14.52 -2.34 -5.81
C PRO A 81 14.85 -1.50 -7.04
N SER A 82 16.13 -1.46 -7.42
CA SER A 82 16.55 -0.84 -8.67
C SER A 82 15.68 -1.38 -9.80
N PRO A 83 15.14 -0.52 -10.69
CA PRO A 83 14.31 -0.98 -11.80
C PRO A 83 15.13 -1.98 -12.62
N THR A 84 14.84 -3.26 -12.39
CA THR A 84 15.58 -4.32 -13.04
C THR A 84 14.92 -4.50 -14.40
N VAL A 85 15.52 -3.93 -15.44
CA VAL A 85 15.14 -4.27 -16.81
C VAL A 85 15.40 -5.77 -16.94
N SER A 86 14.32 -6.55 -17.03
CA SER A 86 14.42 -7.98 -17.31
C SER A 86 14.90 -8.16 -18.75
N SER A 87 16.21 -8.17 -18.94
CA SER A 87 16.83 -8.73 -20.13
C SER A 87 16.79 -10.25 -19.96
N LYS A 88 15.68 -10.89 -20.37
CA LYS A 88 15.66 -12.34 -20.55
C LYS A 88 16.40 -12.66 -21.85
N PRO A 89 17.65 -13.16 -21.85
CA PRO A 89 18.17 -13.81 -23.05
C PRO A 89 17.32 -15.07 -23.30
N GLY A 90 16.93 -15.28 -24.56
CA GLY A 90 16.03 -16.36 -24.97
C GLY A 90 16.41 -17.69 -24.33
N SER A 91 15.54 -18.19 -23.45
CA SER A 91 15.72 -19.52 -22.87
C SER A 91 15.38 -20.56 -23.93
N PRO A 92 16.28 -21.53 -24.24
CA PRO A 92 15.90 -22.65 -25.08
C PRO A 92 14.85 -23.49 -24.33
N SER A 93 13.81 -23.87 -25.07
CA SER A 93 12.67 -24.67 -24.60
C SER A 93 13.16 -25.96 -23.94
N ARG A 94 12.99 -26.05 -22.61
CA ARG A 94 13.25 -27.25 -21.82
C ARG A 94 12.04 -28.18 -21.94
N PRO A 95 12.19 -29.47 -22.32
CA PRO A 95 11.05 -30.35 -22.45
C PRO A 95 10.39 -30.57 -21.09
N LEU A 96 9.05 -30.52 -21.04
CA LEU A 96 8.24 -30.76 -19.84
C LEU A 96 8.54 -32.15 -19.28
N LYS A 97 9.32 -32.25 -18.21
CA LYS A 97 9.20 -33.37 -17.30
C LYS A 97 7.93 -33.14 -16.48
N ARG A 98 6.88 -33.91 -16.78
CA ARG A 98 5.71 -34.07 -15.90
C ARG A 98 6.22 -34.43 -14.51
N ARG A 99 6.16 -33.48 -13.59
CA ARG A 99 6.20 -33.78 -12.15
C ARG A 99 4.76 -34.03 -11.74
N VAL A 100 4.40 -35.30 -11.64
CA VAL A 100 3.33 -35.72 -10.73
C VAL A 100 3.83 -35.33 -9.33
N VAL A 101 3.11 -34.43 -8.69
CA VAL A 101 3.29 -34.13 -7.27
C VAL A 101 2.14 -34.80 -6.55
N ASP A 102 2.43 -35.94 -5.96
CA ASP A 102 1.56 -36.57 -4.98
C ASP A 102 1.51 -35.65 -3.75
N TRP A 103 0.37 -35.00 -3.56
CA TRP A 103 0.01 -34.34 -2.31
C TRP A 103 -0.46 -35.44 -1.36
N TYR A 104 0.38 -35.82 -0.40
CA TYR A 104 -0.05 -36.68 0.70
C TYR A 104 -0.89 -35.88 1.71
N ALA A 105 -1.93 -36.59 2.15
CA ALA A 105 -2.83 -36.41 3.29
C ALA A 105 -2.29 -35.64 4.50
#